data_AF-A0A822YA26-F1
#
_entry.id   AF-A0A822YA26-F1
#
_cell.length_a   1.000
_cell.length_b   1.000
_cell.length_c   1.000
_cell.angle_alpha   90.00
_cell.angle_beta   90.00
_cell.angle_gamma   90.00
#
_symmetry.space_group_name_H-M   'P 1'
#
loop_
_entity.id
_entity.type
_entity.pdbx_description
1 polymer ?
#
loop_
_entity_poly.entity_id
_entity_poly.type
_entity_poly.pdbx_seq_one_letter_code
_entity_poly.pdbx_strand_id
1 'polypeptide(L)' 'MGHPEGQAILKYLNESHDPRATPKFPNTRIGTNPTSRVAIYSSRGSSAICLHVLKPDLIAPGSFVLAS' A
#
# COMPACT_ATOMS: atom_id res chain seq x y z
N MET A 1 -7.94 4.55 -8.80
CA MET A 1 -7.79 5.88 -9.44
C MET A 1 -8.69 6.84 -8.66
N GLY A 2 -8.09 7.87 -8.03
CA GLY A 2 -8.78 8.86 -7.18
C GLY A 2 -9.08 8.40 -5.76
N HIS A 3 -8.16 8.62 -4.82
CA HIS A 3 -8.46 8.52 -3.38
C HIS A 3 -9.15 9.82 -2.92
N PRO A 4 -10.23 9.77 -2.12
CA PRO A 4 -11.00 10.95 -1.71
C PRO A 4 -10.12 12.00 -1.01
N GLU A 5 -9.07 11.57 -0.31
CA GLU A 5 -8.09 12.44 0.33
C GLU A 5 -7.32 13.29 -0.69
N GLY A 6 -6.97 12.70 -1.84
CA GLY A 6 -6.30 13.43 -2.93
C GLY A 6 -7.18 14.53 -3.51
N GLN A 7 -8.48 14.27 -3.68
CA GLN A 7 -9.43 15.28 -4.13
C GLN A 7 -9.60 16.40 -3.09
N ALA A 8 -9.64 16.06 -1.80
CA ALA A 8 -9.71 17.06 -0.73
C ALA A 8 -8.47 17.97 -0.70
N ILE A 9 -7.27 17.42 -0.94
CA ILE A 9 -6.04 18.21 -1.05
C ILE A 9 -6.10 19.15 -2.26
N LEU A 10 -6.53 18.66 -3.43
CA LEU A 10 -6.67 19.49 -4.64
C LEU A 10 -7.69 20.61 -4.45
N LYS A 11 -8.81 20.33 -3.76
CA LYS A 11 -9.81 21.33 -3.41
C LYS A 11 -9.21 22.41 -2.50
N TYR A 12 -8.50 22.02 -1.44
CA TYR A 12 -7.81 22.95 -0.53
C TYR A 12 -6.82 23.87 -1.27
N LEU A 13 -6.06 23.31 -2.23
CA LEU A 13 -5.12 24.04 -3.08
C LEU A 13 -5.80 25.11 -3.94
N ASN A 14 -6.98 24.82 -4.49
CA ASN A 14 -7.69 25.72 -5.39
C ASN A 14 -8.52 26.79 -4.68
N GLU A 15 -8.99 26.52 -3.46
CA GLU A 15 -9.87 27.41 -2.70
C GLU A 15 -9.11 28.34 -1.73
N SER A 16 -7.86 28.02 -1.42
CA SER A 16 -7.05 28.80 -0.47
C SER A 16 -6.11 29.76 -1.20
N HIS A 17 -6.00 30.99 -0.71
CA HIS A 17 -5.15 32.02 -1.31
C HIS A 17 -3.63 31.80 -1.07
N ASP A 18 -3.24 31.20 0.06
CA ASP A 18 -1.85 30.79 0.37
C ASP A 18 -1.87 29.42 1.07
N PRO A 19 -2.08 28.31 0.34
CA PRO A 19 -2.20 26.99 0.92
C PRO A 19 -0.86 26.53 1.49
N ARG A 20 -0.83 26.22 2.80
CA ARG A 20 0.35 25.68 3.49
C ARG A 20 -0.02 24.46 4.29
N ALA A 21 0.83 23.44 4.23
CA ALA A 21 0.69 22.23 5.03
C ALA A 21 2.02 21.88 5.70
N THR A 22 1.92 21.31 6.90
CA THR A 22 3.09 20.79 7.63
C THR A 22 3.01 19.27 7.66
N PRO A 23 3.99 18.56 7.08
CA PRO A 23 4.02 17.09 7.17
C PRO A 23 4.25 16.67 8.63
N LYS A 24 3.56 15.62 9.06
CA LYS A 24 3.77 15.00 10.37
C LYS A 24 4.33 13.60 10.19
N PHE A 25 5.20 13.17 11.09
CA PHE A 25 5.67 11.79 11.11
C PHE A 25 4.50 10.84 11.40
N PRO A 26 4.30 9.79 10.58
CA PRO A 26 3.24 8.84 10.83
C PRO A 26 3.58 7.97 12.04
N ASN A 27 2.58 7.69 12.88
CA ASN A 27 2.68 6.68 13.93
C ASN A 27 2.32 5.30 13.37
N THR A 28 2.90 4.24 13.95
CA THR A 28 2.54 2.86 13.61
C THR A 28 1.08 2.58 14.00
N ARG A 29 0.27 2.17 13.02
CA ARG A 29 -1.13 1.79 13.23
C ARG A 29 -1.25 0.27 13.19
N ILE A 30 -1.68 -0.34 14.29
CA ILE A 30 -1.97 -1.77 14.38
C ILE A 30 -3.48 -2.02 14.20
N GLY A 31 -3.88 -3.23 13.78
CA GLY A 31 -5.29 -3.59 13.65
C GLY A 31 -6.01 -2.99 12.44
N THR A 32 -5.29 -2.68 11.35
CA THR A 32 -5.87 -2.13 10.12
C THR A 32 -6.63 -3.19 9.33
N ASN A 33 -7.84 -2.88 8.86
CA ASN A 33 -8.64 -3.81 8.06
C ASN A 33 -8.59 -3.49 6.55
N PRO A 34 -8.45 -4.49 5.67
CA PRO A 34 -8.18 -5.90 5.98
C PRO A 34 -6.70 -6.13 6.35
N THR A 35 -6.45 -6.98 7.34
CA THR A 35 -5.12 -7.19 7.94
C THR A 35 -4.15 -8.00 7.08
N SER A 36 -4.66 -8.82 6.16
CA SER A 36 -3.87 -9.68 5.27
C SER A 36 -4.21 -9.43 3.81
N ARG A 37 -3.25 -8.91 3.04
CA ARG A 37 -3.34 -8.72 1.60
C ARG A 37 -2.03 -9.09 0.93
N VAL A 38 -2.12 -9.71 -0.25
CA VAL A 38 -0.94 -9.90 -1.12
C VAL A 38 -0.45 -8.53 -1.55
N ALA A 39 0.83 -8.23 -1.28
CA ALA A 39 1.44 -6.98 -1.71
C ALA A 39 1.36 -6.84 -3.24
N ILE A 40 1.15 -5.61 -3.74
CA ILE A 40 0.99 -5.36 -5.19
C ILE A 40 2.23 -5.74 -5.99
N TYR A 41 3.40 -5.73 -5.35
CA TYR A 41 4.68 -6.08 -5.94
C TYR A 41 5.05 -7.56 -5.79
N SER A 42 4.24 -8.36 -5.10
CA SER A 42 4.50 -9.79 -4.96
C SER A 42 4.39 -10.47 -6.32
N SER A 43 5.38 -11.28 -6.70
CA SER A 43 5.32 -12.14 -7.86
C SER A 43 4.07 -13.02 -7.81
N ARG A 44 3.52 -13.31 -8.98
CA ARG A 44 2.33 -14.14 -9.16
C ARG A 44 2.63 -15.23 -10.16
N GLY A 45 1.97 -16.38 -9.99
CA GLY A 45 2.05 -17.46 -10.96
C GLY A 45 1.23 -17.20 -12.23
N SER A 46 1.20 -18.18 -13.14
CA SER A 46 1.88 -19.49 -13.03
C SER A 46 3.40 -19.39 -13.22
N SER A 47 4.14 -20.41 -12.75
CA SER A 47 5.59 -20.48 -12.93
C SER A 47 5.95 -20.54 -14.42
N ALA A 48 6.89 -19.71 -14.87
CA ALA A 48 7.40 -19.73 -16.24
C ALA A 48 8.17 -21.02 -16.61
N ILE A 49 8.66 -21.76 -15.60
CA ILE A 49 9.44 -22.99 -15.79
C ILE A 49 8.53 -24.22 -15.92
N CYS A 50 7.47 -24.28 -15.10
CA CYS A 50 6.52 -25.40 -15.12
C CYS A 50 5.09 -24.87 -14.96
N LEU A 51 4.40 -24.67 -16.08
CA LEU A 51 3.02 -24.16 -16.10
C LEU A 51 2.02 -25.09 -15.39
N HIS A 52 2.32 -26.39 -15.30
CA HIS A 52 1.49 -27.38 -14.61
C HIS A 52 1.61 -27.35 -13.08
N VAL A 53 2.57 -26.59 -12.53
CA VAL A 53 2.76 -26.44 -11.08
C VAL A 53 2.31 -25.03 -10.67
N LEU A 54 1.24 -24.94 -9.88
CA LEU A 54 0.74 -23.67 -9.36
C LEU A 54 1.73 -23.09 -8.34
N LYS A 55 2.07 -21.81 -8.51
CA LYS A 55 2.92 -21.03 -7.61
C LYS A 55 2.28 -19.66 -7.38
N PRO A 56 2.60 -18.97 -6.26
CA PRO A 56 3.42 -19.41 -5.13
C PRO A 56 2.69 -20.42 -4.24
N ASP A 57 3.44 -21.14 -3.39
CA ASP A 57 2.87 -22.17 -2.52
C ASP A 57 2.34 -21.61 -1.19
N LEU A 58 2.96 -20.53 -0.67
CA LEU A 58 2.67 -19.96 0.64
C LEU A 58 2.71 -18.43 0.59
N ILE A 59 1.92 -17.81 1.47
CA ILE A 59 1.97 -16.37 1.77
C ILE A 59 2.45 -16.18 3.21
N ALA A 60 3.31 -15.19 3.43
CA ALA A 60 3.79 -14.79 4.76
C ALA A 60 3.93 -13.27 4.85
N PRO A 61 4.01 -12.69 6.06
CA PRO A 61 4.34 -11.27 6.23
C PRO A 61 5.69 -10.92 5.61
N GLY A 62 5.71 -9.93 4.72
CA GLY A 62 6.93 -9.50 4.02
C GLY A 62 6.99 -8.02 3.69
N SER A 63 6.00 -7.23 4.13
CA SER A 63 5.99 -5.77 4.00
C SER A 63 6.21 -5.14 5.38
N PHE A 64 7.03 -4.10 5.45
CA PHE A 64 7.32 -3.36 6.69
C PHE A 64 7.83 -4.23 7.86
N VAL A 65 8.71 -5.21 7.57
CA VAL A 65 9.36 -6.06 8.58
C VAL A 65 10.62 -5.35 9.11
N LEU A 66 10.77 -5.29 10.43
CA LEU A 66 11.98 -4.82 11.11
C LEU A 66 12.78 -6.04 11.62
N ALA A 67 14.11 -6.01 11.49
CA ALA A 67 15.02 -7.07 11.91
C ALA A 67 16.35 -6.49 12.43
N SER A 68 17.12 -7.29 13.18
CA SER A 68 18.41 -6.95 13.81
C SER A 68 19.57 -7.71 13.20
#